data_AF-H5Y8I0-F1
#
_entry.id   AF-H5Y8I0-F1
#
_cell.length_a   1.000
_cell.length_b   1.000
_cell.length_c   1.000
_cell.angle_alpha   90.00
_cell.angle_beta   90.00
_cell.angle_gamma   90.00
#
_symmetry.space_group_name_H-M   'P 1'
#
loop_
_entity.id
_entity.type
_entity.pdbx_description
1 polymer ?
#
loop_
_entity_poly.entity_id
_entity_poly.type
_entity_poly.pdbx_seq_one_letter_code
_entity_poly.pdbx_strand_id
1 'polypeptide(L)' 'MARLKPAEQIEQSYDEAMVALADYLTRERDAVATIDRLIAILDQDELRDAVTEVLVDARVHPRPKPDAPKVDP' A
#
# COMPACT_ATOMS: atom_id res chain seq x y z
N MET A 1 5.76 21.08 -2.47
CA MET A 1 5.43 19.82 -3.17
C MET A 1 3.99 19.49 -2.83
N ALA A 2 3.16 19.08 -3.80
CA ALA A 2 1.77 18.73 -3.52
C ALA A 2 1.74 17.51 -2.58
N ARG A 3 0.94 17.57 -1.51
CA ARG A 3 0.73 16.43 -0.62
C ARG A 3 0.00 15.36 -1.44
N LEU A 4 0.56 14.15 -1.50
CA LEU A 4 -0.08 13.01 -2.16
C LEU A 4 -1.44 12.73 -1.52
N LYS A 5 -2.39 12.23 -2.30
CA LYS A 5 -3.65 11.72 -1.76
C LYS A 5 -3.39 10.46 -0.95
N PRO A 6 -4.25 10.12 0.03
CA PRO A 6 -4.10 8.91 0.84
C PRO A 6 -3.89 7.64 0.00
N ALA A 7 -4.67 7.46 -1.07
CA ALA A 7 -4.50 6.31 -1.96
C ALA A 7 -3.12 6.26 -2.65
N GLU A 8 -2.62 7.43 -3.09
CA GLU A 8 -1.30 7.55 -3.72
C GLU A 8 -0.16 7.28 -2.72
N GLN A 9 -0.33 7.68 -1.46
CA GLN A 9 0.63 7.37 -0.39
C GLN A 9 0.70 5.87 -0.11
N ILE A 10 -0.46 5.20 -0.05
CA ILE A 10 -0.53 3.75 0.13
C ILE A 10 0.19 3.05 -1.03
N GLU A 11 -0.15 3.39 -2.28
CA GLU A 11 0.47 2.83 -3.47
C GLU A 11 2.00 3.02 -3.46
N GLN A 12 2.48 4.22 -3.13
CA GLN A 12 3.91 4.50 -3.03
C GLN A 12 4.61 3.63 -1.98
N SER A 13 4.04 3.49 -0.77
CA SER A 13 4.63 2.63 0.28
C SER A 13 4.74 1.17 -0.17
N TYR A 14 3.75 0.66 -0.91
CA TYR A 14 3.82 -0.68 -1.49
C TYR A 14 4.90 -0.79 -2.56
N ASP A 15 5.02 0.18 -3.47
CA ASP A 15 6.07 0.20 -4.50
C ASP A 15 7.47 0.21 -3.89
N GLU A 16 7.69 1.03 -2.85
CA GLU A 16 8.96 1.09 -2.13
C GLU A 16 9.31 -0.23 -1.44
N ALA A 17 8.32 -0.90 -0.84
CA ALA A 17 8.49 -2.21 -0.25
C ALA A 17 8.86 -3.27 -1.30
N MET A 18 8.22 -3.24 -2.47
CA MET A 18 8.53 -4.14 -3.59
C MET A 18 9.96 -3.92 -4.12
N VAL A 19 10.42 -2.67 -4.21
CA VAL A 19 11.81 -2.37 -4.57
C VAL A 19 12.79 -2.89 -3.53
N ALA A 20 12.49 -2.75 -2.23
CA ALA A 20 13.34 -3.27 -1.17
C ALA A 20 13.48 -4.81 -1.23
N LEU A 21 12.38 -5.51 -1.54
CA LEU A 21 12.39 -6.96 -1.76
C LEU A 21 13.16 -7.35 -3.03
N ALA A 22 12.97 -6.62 -4.14
CA ALA A 22 13.70 -6.87 -5.37
C ALA A 22 15.21 -6.67 -5.18
N ASP A 23 15.62 -5.62 -4.44
CA ASP A 23 17.01 -5.39 -4.06
C ASP A 23 17.59 -6.58 -3.28
N TYR A 24 16.84 -7.14 -2.33
CA TYR A 24 17.27 -8.32 -1.57
C TYR A 24 17.49 -9.53 -2.46
N LEU A 25 16.54 -9.84 -3.34
CA LEU A 25 16.60 -11.00 -4.22
C LEU A 25 17.68 -10.89 -5.30
N THR A 26 18.09 -9.68 -5.67
CA THR A 26 18.98 -9.45 -6.83
C THR A 26 20.41 -9.05 -6.44
N ARG A 27 20.67 -8.61 -5.20
CA ARG A 27 21.96 -7.98 -4.86
C ARG A 27 22.70 -8.59 -3.64
N GLU A 28 22.46 -9.86 -3.30
CA GLU A 28 23.06 -10.50 -2.10
C GLU A 28 22.97 -9.60 -0.85
N ARG A 29 21.84 -8.91 -0.65
CA ARG A 29 21.69 -8.07 0.54
C ARG A 29 21.43 -8.91 1.78
N ASP A 30 21.86 -8.38 2.91
CA ASP A 30 21.52 -8.91 4.22
C ASP A 30 19.99 -8.89 4.44
N ALA A 31 19.47 -10.03 4.90
CA ALA A 31 18.06 -10.23 5.17
C ALA A 31 17.59 -9.36 6.35
N VAL A 32 18.42 -9.17 7.37
CA VAL A 32 18.08 -8.34 8.54
C VAL A 32 17.91 -6.88 8.12
N ALA A 33 18.91 -6.33 7.40
CA ALA A 33 18.82 -4.98 6.86
C ALA A 33 17.61 -4.78 5.91
N THR A 34 17.20 -5.82 5.20
CA THR A 34 16.02 -5.77 4.32
C THR A 34 14.73 -5.72 5.14
N ILE A 35 14.62 -6.53 6.19
CA ILE A 35 13.47 -6.52 7.10
C ILE A 35 13.36 -5.18 7.81
N ASP A 36 14.45 -4.62 8.32
CA ASP A 36 14.45 -3.31 8.98
C ASP A 36 13.96 -2.21 8.02
N ARG A 37 14.40 -2.26 6.75
CA ARG A 37 13.93 -1.33 5.72
C ARG A 37 12.43 -1.50 5.44
N LEU A 38 11.92 -2.73 5.38
CA LEU A 38 10.50 -2.99 5.18
C LEU A 38 9.66 -2.49 6.36
N ILE A 39 10.11 -2.69 7.60
CA ILE A 39 9.45 -2.16 8.79
C ILE A 39 9.40 -0.62 8.71
N ALA A 40 10.51 0.02 8.35
CA ALA A 40 10.57 1.48 8.23
C ALA A 40 9.65 2.06 7.14
N ILE A 41 9.28 1.27 6.11
CA ILE A 41 8.32 1.66 5.07
C ILE A 41 6.88 1.39 5.52
N LEU A 42 6.63 0.22 6.10
CA LEU A 42 5.27 -0.30 6.33
C LEU A 42 4.69 0.04 7.71
N ASP A 43 5.51 0.38 8.70
CA ASP A 43 5.06 0.76 10.05
C ASP A 43 4.99 2.28 10.26
N GLN A 44 4.93 3.05 9.17
CA GLN A 44 4.78 4.49 9.25
C GLN A 44 3.36 4.85 9.70
N ASP A 45 3.25 5.73 10.70
CA ASP A 45 1.95 6.27 11.15
C ASP A 45 1.20 6.93 9.98
N GLU A 46 1.93 7.58 9.07
CA GLU A 46 1.34 8.19 7.87
C GLU A 46 0.66 7.16 6.95
N LEU A 47 1.23 5.96 6.79
CA LEU A 47 0.60 4.88 6.02
C LEU A 47 -0.66 4.38 6.72
N ARG A 48 -0.62 4.24 8.05
CA ARG A 48 -1.78 3.83 8.86
C ARG A 48 -2.91 4.85 8.75
N ASP A 49 -2.59 6.13 8.82
CA ASP A 49 -3.54 7.23 8.68
C ASP A 49 -4.13 7.26 7.26
N ALA A 50 -3.30 7.10 6.23
CA ALA A 50 -3.75 7.04 4.84
C ALA A 50 -4.72 5.87 4.61
N VAL A 51 -4.40 4.67 5.10
CA VAL A 51 -5.30 3.50 5.04
C VAL A 51 -6.61 3.79 5.76
N THR A 52 -6.54 4.37 6.96
CA THR A 52 -7.73 4.72 7.75
C THR A 52 -8.62 5.70 6.99
N GLU A 53 -8.04 6.74 6.38
CA GLU A 53 -8.77 7.74 5.61
C GLU A 53 -9.47 7.11 4.41
N VAL A 54 -8.79 6.25 3.64
CA VAL A 54 -9.39 5.54 2.50
C VAL A 54 -10.54 4.63 2.94
N LEU A 55 -10.38 3.90 4.06
CA LEU A 55 -11.43 3.03 4.59
C LEU A 55 -12.65 3.82 5.09
N VAL A 56 -12.42 4.96 5.75
CA VAL A 56 -13.49 5.86 6.19
C VAL A 56 -14.22 6.45 4.99
N ASP A 57 -13.49 6.93 3.98
CA ASP A 57 -14.07 7.45 2.75
C ASP A 57 -14.92 6.40 2.04
N ALA A 58 -14.41 5.17 1.87
CA ALA A 58 -15.16 4.07 1.27
C ALA A 58 -16.45 3.71 2.04
N ARG A 59 -16.45 3.90 3.36
CA ARG A 59 -17.65 3.69 4.20
C ARG A 59 -18.67 4.82 4.04
N VAL A 60 -18.22 6.07 3.93
CA VAL A 60 -19.09 7.25 3.82
C VAL A 60 -19.60 7.43 2.39
N HIS A 61 -18.77 7.10 1.39
CA HIS A 61 -19.03 7.20 -0.03
C HIS A 61 -18.85 5.83 -0.70
N PRO A 62 -19.75 4.87 -0.43
CA PRO A 62 -19.64 3.54 -1.02
C PRO A 62 -19.66 3.65 -2.55
N ARG A 63 -18.56 3.20 -3.18
CA ARG A 63 -18.50 3.11 -4.63
C ARG A 63 -19.59 2.14 -5.11
N PRO A 64 -20.26 2.43 -6.24
CA PRO A 64 -21.19 1.48 -6.84
C PRO A 64 -20.47 0.15 -7.02
N LYS A 65 -21.07 -0.95 -6.55
CA LYS A 65 -20.52 -2.28 -6.84
C LYS A 65 -20.46 -2.40 -8.36
N PRO A 66 -19.31 -2.78 -8.95
CA PRO A 66 -19.31 -3.17 -10.35
C PRO A 66 -20.34 -4.30 -10.49
N ASP A 67 -21.23 -4.19 -11.48
CA ASP A 67 -22.27 -5.19 -11.73
C ASP A 67 -21.62 -6.56 -11.70
N ALA A 68 -21.99 -7.38 -10.70
CA ALA A 68 -21.54 -8.75 -10.63
C ALA A 68 -21.95 -9.43 -11.95
N PRO A 69 -21.05 -10.17 -12.63
CA PRO A 69 -21.44 -10.87 -13.83
C PRO A 69 -22.62 -11.78 -13.48
N LYS A 70 -23.75 -11.58 -14.17
CA LYS A 70 -24.91 -12.46 -14.08
C LYS A 70 -24.42 -13.85 -14.47
N VAL A 71 -24.33 -14.75 -13.50
CA VAL A 71 -24.21 -16.18 -13.77
C VAL A 71 -25.63 -16.61 -14.16
N ASP A 72 -25.89 -16.66 -15.46
CA ASP A 72 -27.13 -17.25 -15.98
C ASP A 72 -27.14 -18.76 -15.65
N PRO A 73 -28.30 -19.32 -15.21
CA PRO A 73 -28.43 -20.70 -14.72
C PRO A 73 -28.30 -21.79 -15.79
#